data_AF-A0A2V9ABH5-F1
#
_entry.id   AF-A0A2V9ABH5-F1
#
_cell.length_a   1.000
_cell.length_b   1.000
_cell.length_c   1.000
_cell.angle_alpha   90.00
_cell.angle_beta   90.00
_cell.angle_gamma   90.00
#
_symmetry.space_group_name_H-M   'P 1'
#
loop_
_entity.id
_entity.type
_entity.pdbx_description
1 polymer ?
#
loop_
_entity_poly.entity_id
_entity_poly.type
_entity_poly.pdbx_seq_one_letter_code
_entity_poly.pdbx_strand_id
1 'polypeptide(L)'
;MEIYAVVVADVMASSTRKDVRTLLGKKLAAVSEKQLRQKLIRLPYSVTAGDEFQTITGELSSLPALLLDLRAALQPLPLRVGVGIGDVANRIQPPVNRLTGEAFQFARWAIESVKANSLFKFEVLTAFASYNEPFNQTINLIYGLHDTLMFQITAKQWQAIRQFLEQPALEHAARRLKLDVSTVSRNLKRGHYWQLAETVKVAGAFIERAFL
;
A
#
# COMPACT_ATOMS: atom_id res chain seq x y z
N MET A 1 11.48 10.92 -20.33
CA MET A 1 10.62 9.74 -20.07
C MET A 1 10.03 9.94 -18.70
N GLU A 2 8.71 9.90 -18.53
CA GLU A 2 8.09 10.08 -17.20
C GLU A 2 8.10 8.72 -16.47
N ILE A 3 8.60 8.69 -15.25
CA ILE A 3 8.67 7.49 -14.42
C ILE A 3 7.45 7.44 -13.50
N TYR A 4 6.82 6.27 -13.43
CA TYR A 4 5.66 6.01 -12.61
C TYR A 4 5.89 4.84 -11.67
N ALA A 5 5.12 4.80 -10.59
CA ALA A 5 4.99 3.59 -9.78
C ALA A 5 3.63 2.93 -10.04
N VAL A 6 3.67 1.64 -10.37
CA VAL A 6 2.51 0.76 -10.46
C VAL A 6 2.43 -0.06 -9.19
N VAL A 7 1.23 -0.14 -8.61
CA VAL A 7 0.94 -0.99 -7.47
C VAL A 7 0.06 -2.14 -7.95
N VAL A 8 0.52 -3.38 -7.76
CA VAL A 8 -0.26 -4.61 -7.92
C VAL A 8 -0.41 -5.23 -6.53
N ALA A 9 -1.61 -5.63 -6.15
CA ALA A 9 -1.87 -6.23 -4.85
C ALA A 9 -2.88 -7.36 -4.95
N ASP A 10 -2.77 -8.33 -4.04
CA ASP A 10 -3.77 -9.39 -3.85
C ASP A 10 -4.14 -9.54 -2.37
N VAL A 11 -5.25 -10.22 -2.09
CA VAL A 11 -5.70 -10.51 -0.73
C VAL A 11 -5.21 -11.89 -0.32
N MET A 12 -4.51 -11.99 0.81
CA MET A 12 -4.08 -13.31 1.29
C MET A 12 -5.30 -14.18 1.64
N ALA A 13 -5.28 -15.44 1.20
CA ALA A 13 -6.32 -16.45 1.45
C ALA A 13 -7.73 -16.14 0.85
N SER A 14 -7.78 -15.53 -0.33
CA SER A 14 -9.03 -15.18 -1.05
C SER A 14 -9.85 -16.36 -1.57
N SER A 15 -9.34 -17.59 -1.50
CA SER A 15 -9.72 -18.69 -2.40
C SER A 15 -11.07 -19.37 -2.16
N THR A 16 -11.91 -18.96 -1.19
CA THR A 16 -13.10 -19.76 -0.84
C THR A 16 -14.40 -19.03 -0.47
N ARG A 17 -14.49 -17.69 -0.47
CA ARG A 17 -15.71 -17.01 0.03
C ARG A 17 -16.22 -15.88 -0.88
N LYS A 18 -17.42 -16.02 -1.46
CA LYS A 18 -18.12 -14.98 -2.25
C LYS A 18 -18.21 -13.63 -1.51
N ASP A 19 -18.33 -13.69 -0.18
CA ASP A 19 -18.42 -12.50 0.67
C ASP A 19 -17.15 -11.64 0.64
N VAL A 20 -15.97 -12.27 0.50
CA VAL A 20 -14.67 -11.57 0.46
C VAL A 20 -14.56 -10.73 -0.82
N ARG A 21 -14.96 -11.27 -1.97
CA ARG A 21 -14.94 -10.53 -3.24
C ARG A 21 -15.87 -9.33 -3.22
N THR A 22 -17.07 -9.50 -2.66
CA THR A 22 -18.05 -8.40 -2.53
C THR A 22 -17.52 -7.31 -1.58
N LEU A 23 -16.92 -7.71 -0.46
CA LEU A 23 -16.31 -6.79 0.50
C LEU A 23 -15.12 -6.04 -0.11
N LEU A 24 -14.25 -6.75 -0.84
CA LEU A 24 -13.11 -6.18 -1.55
C LEU A 24 -13.57 -5.13 -2.57
N GLY A 25 -14.53 -5.46 -3.44
CA GLY A 25 -15.05 -4.52 -4.44
C GLY A 25 -15.60 -3.23 -3.82
N LYS A 26 -16.39 -3.34 -2.74
CA LYS A 26 -16.91 -2.18 -2.00
C LYS A 26 -15.79 -1.33 -1.39
N LYS A 27 -14.79 -1.97 -0.78
CA LYS A 27 -13.63 -1.26 -0.19
C LYS A 27 -12.77 -0.59 -1.25
N LEU A 28 -12.50 -1.26 -2.38
CA LEU A 28 -11.73 -0.74 -3.50
C LEU A 28 -12.41 0.47 -4.15
N ALA A 29 -13.73 0.46 -4.30
CA ALA A 29 -14.47 1.62 -4.79
C ALA A 29 -14.31 2.84 -3.86
N ALA A 30 -14.54 2.65 -2.57
CA ALA A 30 -14.44 3.72 -1.57
C ALA A 30 -13.01 4.28 -1.45
N VAL A 31 -12.00 3.41 -1.43
CA VAL A 31 -10.61 3.83 -1.33
C VAL A 31 -10.12 4.49 -2.64
N SER A 32 -10.55 4.01 -3.81
CA SER A 32 -10.25 4.66 -5.10
C SER A 32 -10.76 6.10 -5.12
N GLU A 33 -12.01 6.31 -4.72
CA GLU A 33 -12.63 7.64 -4.71
C GLU A 33 -11.89 8.60 -3.78
N LYS A 34 -11.53 8.14 -2.57
CA LYS A 34 -10.73 8.90 -1.61
C LYS A 34 -9.35 9.26 -2.18
N GLN A 35 -8.62 8.28 -2.68
CA GLN A 35 -7.23 8.44 -3.12
C GLN A 35 -7.10 9.26 -4.41
N LEU A 36 -8.10 9.20 -5.30
CA LEU A 36 -8.19 10.10 -6.46
C LEU A 36 -8.35 11.56 -6.01
N ARG A 37 -9.24 11.84 -5.05
CA ARG A 37 -9.40 13.21 -4.50
C ARG A 37 -8.12 13.72 -3.84
N GLN A 38 -7.39 12.84 -3.17
CA GLN A 38 -6.12 13.15 -2.52
C GLN A 38 -4.93 13.16 -3.50
N LYS A 39 -5.16 12.86 -4.79
CA LYS A 39 -4.13 12.72 -5.83
C LYS A 39 -3.06 11.67 -5.51
N LEU A 40 -3.37 10.67 -4.68
CA LEU A 40 -2.46 9.55 -4.38
C LEU A 40 -2.39 8.54 -5.52
N ILE A 41 -3.43 8.46 -6.36
CA ILE A 41 -3.50 7.59 -7.54
C ILE A 41 -3.96 8.38 -8.76
N ARG A 42 -3.54 7.96 -9.95
CA ARG A 42 -3.96 8.54 -11.24
C ARG A 42 -5.23 7.90 -11.80
N LEU A 43 -5.44 6.61 -11.52
CA LEU A 43 -6.58 5.84 -12.01
C LEU A 43 -7.19 5.02 -10.86
N PRO A 44 -8.52 4.77 -10.86
CA PRO A 44 -9.14 3.90 -9.87
C PRO A 44 -8.58 2.48 -9.96
N TYR A 45 -8.62 1.75 -8.85
CA TYR A 45 -8.20 0.35 -8.83
C TYR A 45 -9.04 -0.48 -9.79
N SER A 46 -8.39 -1.33 -10.58
CA SER A 46 -9.08 -2.33 -11.42
C SER A 46 -8.70 -3.73 -10.98
N VAL A 47 -9.70 -4.58 -10.78
CA VAL A 47 -9.51 -6.01 -10.51
C VAL A 47 -9.11 -6.70 -11.82
N THR A 48 -8.06 -7.52 -11.78
CA THR A 48 -7.54 -8.24 -12.95
C THR A 48 -8.01 -9.69 -12.94
N ALA A 49 -7.56 -10.48 -11.96
CA ALA A 49 -7.89 -11.88 -11.80
C ALA A 49 -8.17 -12.22 -10.33
N GLY A 50 -9.35 -12.78 -10.05
CA GLY A 50 -9.75 -13.20 -8.71
C GLY A 50 -9.90 -12.02 -7.74
N ASP A 51 -8.89 -11.82 -6.92
CA ASP A 51 -8.76 -10.79 -5.88
C ASP A 51 -7.53 -9.90 -6.08
N GLU A 52 -6.82 -10.08 -7.19
CA GLU A 52 -5.73 -9.19 -7.60
C GLU A 52 -6.28 -7.89 -8.19
N PHE A 53 -5.69 -6.77 -7.80
CA PHE A 53 -6.04 -5.45 -8.28
C PHE A 53 -4.80 -4.58 -8.47
N GLN A 54 -4.92 -3.57 -9.33
CA GLN A 54 -3.80 -2.68 -9.64
C GLN A 54 -4.21 -1.23 -9.80
N THR A 55 -3.25 -0.31 -9.62
CA THR A 55 -3.36 1.13 -9.89
C THR A 55 -1.99 1.74 -10.24
N ILE A 56 -1.99 3.02 -10.64
CA ILE A 56 -0.80 3.85 -10.85
C ILE A 56 -0.82 4.98 -9.82
N THR A 57 0.31 5.24 -9.16
CA THR A 57 0.43 6.32 -8.18
C THR A 57 0.32 7.70 -8.83
N GLY A 58 -0.10 8.70 -8.04
CA GLY A 58 -0.09 10.11 -8.44
C GLY A 58 1.33 10.58 -8.73
N GLU A 59 2.17 10.46 -7.71
CA GLU A 59 3.57 10.85 -7.68
C GLU A 59 4.41 9.77 -6.98
N LEU A 60 5.69 9.66 -7.32
CA LEU A 60 6.59 8.67 -6.73
C LEU A 60 6.76 8.86 -5.22
N SER A 61 6.92 10.11 -4.77
CA SER A 61 7.07 10.47 -3.35
C SER A 61 5.84 10.09 -2.49
N SER A 62 4.65 10.02 -3.11
CA SER A 62 3.39 9.70 -2.44
C SER A 62 3.16 8.19 -2.23
N LEU A 63 3.95 7.34 -2.89
CA LEU A 63 3.76 5.89 -2.89
C LEU A 63 3.72 5.28 -1.47
N PRO A 64 4.61 5.60 -0.53
CA PRO A 64 4.53 5.02 0.81
C PRO A 64 3.25 5.39 1.56
N ALA A 65 2.75 6.62 1.38
CA ALA A 65 1.49 7.06 1.98
C ALA A 65 0.30 6.32 1.37
N LEU A 66 0.32 6.10 0.06
CA LEU A 66 -0.66 5.27 -0.65
C LEU A 66 -0.70 3.85 -0.09
N LEU A 67 0.46 3.21 0.11
CA LEU A 67 0.55 1.85 0.63
C LEU A 67 0.00 1.73 2.05
N LEU A 68 0.34 2.67 2.94
CA LEU A 68 -0.16 2.68 4.32
C LEU A 68 -1.69 2.92 4.36
N ASP A 69 -2.20 3.86 3.55
CA ASP A 69 -3.64 4.13 3.45
C ASP A 69 -4.41 2.92 2.92
N LEU A 70 -3.92 2.28 1.86
CA LEU A 70 -4.52 1.09 1.28
C LEU A 70 -4.61 -0.03 2.32
N ARG A 71 -3.52 -0.28 3.06
CA ARG A 71 -3.45 -1.32 4.10
C ARG A 71 -4.43 -1.05 5.24
N ALA A 72 -4.55 0.20 5.69
CA ALA A 72 -5.49 0.59 6.74
C ALA A 72 -6.96 0.50 6.27
N ALA A 73 -7.25 0.90 5.02
CA ALA A 73 -8.60 0.88 4.44
C ALA A 73 -9.12 -0.55 4.18
N LEU A 74 -8.23 -1.47 3.83
CA LEU A 74 -8.57 -2.83 3.44
C LEU A 74 -8.70 -3.81 4.62
N GLN A 75 -8.26 -3.44 5.82
CA GLN A 75 -8.48 -4.24 7.04
C GLN A 75 -9.94 -4.75 7.17
N PRO A 76 -10.17 -6.03 7.53
CA PRO A 76 -9.20 -7.03 7.95
C PRO A 76 -8.66 -7.91 6.80
N LEU A 77 -8.64 -7.40 5.55
CA LEU A 77 -8.09 -8.12 4.40
C LEU A 77 -6.58 -7.87 4.32
N PRO A 78 -5.72 -8.80 4.75
CA PRO A 78 -4.27 -8.66 4.60
C PRO A 78 -3.89 -8.68 3.11
N LEU A 79 -2.94 -7.83 2.73
CA LEU A 79 -2.52 -7.64 1.35
C LEU A 79 -1.07 -8.03 1.14
N ARG A 80 -0.80 -8.75 0.05
CA ARG A 80 0.53 -8.80 -0.57
C ARG A 80 0.57 -7.73 -1.66
N VAL A 81 1.66 -7.00 -1.75
CA VAL A 81 1.82 -5.86 -2.65
C VAL A 81 3.14 -5.95 -3.38
N GLY A 82 3.08 -5.87 -4.71
CA GLY A 82 4.22 -5.60 -5.57
C GLY A 82 4.16 -4.18 -6.11
N VAL A 83 5.28 -3.48 -6.02
CA VAL A 83 5.48 -2.16 -6.61
C VAL A 83 6.49 -2.29 -7.73
N GLY A 84 6.14 -1.77 -8.90
CA GLY A 84 7.08 -1.59 -10.00
C GLY A 84 7.29 -0.13 -10.30
N ILE A 85 8.56 0.29 -10.42
CA ILE A 85 8.93 1.66 -10.77
C ILE A 85 9.63 1.64 -12.12
N GLY A 86 9.09 2.38 -13.08
CA GLY A 86 9.57 2.41 -14.46
C GLY A 86 8.65 3.21 -15.37
N ASP A 87 8.76 2.99 -16.67
CA ASP A 87 7.86 3.62 -17.62
C ASP A 87 6.46 2.98 -17.63
N VAL A 88 5.48 3.76 -18.09
CA VAL A 88 4.16 3.26 -18.47
C VAL A 88 4.01 3.54 -19.95
N ALA A 89 3.71 2.49 -20.71
CA ALA A 89 3.56 2.57 -22.15
C ALA A 89 2.29 3.37 -22.51
N ASN A 90 2.39 4.17 -23.57
CA ASN A 90 1.31 5.00 -24.08
C ASN A 90 0.78 6.02 -23.05
N ARG A 91 -0.32 6.69 -23.41
CA ARG A 91 -0.99 7.64 -22.54
C ARG A 91 -1.71 6.92 -21.40
N ILE A 92 -1.54 7.40 -20.17
CA ILE A 92 -2.30 6.92 -19.00
C ILE A 92 -3.78 7.27 -19.17
N GLN A 93 -4.60 6.25 -19.37
CA GLN A 93 -6.05 6.36 -19.50
C GLN A 93 -6.75 5.15 -18.88
N PRO A 94 -7.95 5.31 -18.30
CA PRO A 94 -8.69 4.20 -17.73
C PRO A 94 -9.17 3.22 -18.81
N PRO A 95 -9.39 1.95 -18.46
CA PRO A 95 -9.08 1.32 -17.17
C PRO A 95 -7.59 0.93 -17.05
N VAL A 96 -7.05 0.96 -15.84
CA VAL A 96 -5.62 0.67 -15.57
C VAL A 96 -5.22 -0.76 -15.93
N ASN A 97 -6.16 -1.71 -16.01
CA ASN A 97 -5.88 -3.08 -16.43
C ASN A 97 -5.63 -3.24 -17.94
N ARG A 98 -5.77 -2.18 -18.74
CA ARG A 98 -5.40 -2.15 -20.16
C ARG A 98 -4.05 -1.49 -20.42
N LEU A 99 -3.41 -0.96 -19.38
CA LEU A 99 -2.10 -0.32 -19.49
C LEU A 99 -0.99 -1.36 -19.34
N THR A 100 0.15 -1.07 -19.96
CA THR A 100 1.36 -1.91 -19.96
C THR A 100 2.57 -1.01 -19.78
N GLY A 101 3.78 -1.60 -19.68
CA GLY A 101 5.03 -0.86 -19.47
C GLY A 101 5.94 -1.61 -18.51
N GLU A 102 7.18 -1.13 -18.37
CA GLU A 102 8.17 -1.72 -17.46
C GLU A 102 7.67 -1.67 -16.02
N ALA A 103 7.01 -0.58 -15.60
CA ALA A 103 6.45 -0.48 -14.25
C ALA A 103 5.45 -1.60 -13.95
N PHE A 104 4.63 -2.02 -14.92
CA PHE A 104 3.70 -3.14 -14.73
C PHE A 104 4.43 -4.49 -14.64
N GLN A 105 5.47 -4.69 -15.45
CA GLN A 105 6.28 -5.91 -15.42
C GLN A 105 7.03 -6.04 -14.09
N PHE A 106 7.66 -4.96 -13.63
CA PHE A 106 8.33 -4.90 -12.34
C PHE A 106 7.36 -5.14 -11.18
N ALA A 107 6.17 -4.53 -11.20
CA ALA A 107 5.17 -4.72 -10.14
C ALA A 107 4.74 -6.20 -10.05
N ARG A 108 4.59 -6.85 -11.21
CA ARG A 108 4.32 -8.29 -11.30
C ARG A 108 5.46 -9.11 -10.70
N TRP A 109 6.70 -8.86 -11.06
CA TRP A 109 7.85 -9.58 -10.48
C TRP A 109 7.96 -9.38 -8.97
N ALA A 110 7.71 -8.16 -8.50
CA ALA A 110 7.71 -7.83 -7.08
C ALA A 110 6.64 -8.62 -6.32
N ILE A 111 5.38 -8.66 -6.78
CA ILE A 111 4.35 -9.42 -6.04
C ILE A 111 4.62 -10.93 -6.08
N GLU A 112 5.18 -11.47 -7.17
CA GLU A 112 5.53 -12.88 -7.24
C GLU A 112 6.68 -13.25 -6.29
N SER A 113 7.65 -12.35 -6.04
CA SER A 113 8.70 -12.60 -5.05
C SER A 113 8.18 -12.60 -3.60
N VAL A 114 7.16 -11.79 -3.31
CA VAL A 114 6.40 -11.85 -2.05
C VAL A 114 5.67 -13.20 -1.93
N LYS A 115 4.94 -13.61 -2.97
CA LYS A 115 4.19 -14.90 -2.98
C LYS A 115 5.12 -16.10 -2.81
N ALA A 116 6.31 -16.05 -3.40
CA ALA A 116 7.30 -17.11 -3.33
C ALA A 116 8.13 -17.11 -2.04
N ASN A 117 7.98 -16.10 -1.16
CA ASN A 117 8.82 -15.89 0.02
C ASN A 117 10.33 -15.92 -0.31
N SER A 118 10.71 -15.31 -1.45
CA SER A 118 12.07 -15.45 -2.01
C SER A 118 13.00 -14.27 -1.74
N LEU A 119 12.49 -13.17 -1.16
CA LEU A 119 13.30 -11.96 -0.89
C LEU A 119 14.21 -12.11 0.32
N PHE A 120 13.68 -12.62 1.43
CA PHE A 120 14.39 -12.73 2.69
C PHE A 120 14.05 -14.06 3.40
N LYS A 121 14.75 -14.33 4.51
CA LYS A 121 14.46 -15.48 5.38
C LYS A 121 13.29 -15.25 6.34
N PHE A 122 12.62 -14.10 6.24
CA PHE A 122 11.43 -13.75 7.01
C PHE A 122 10.31 -13.31 6.06
N GLU A 123 9.06 -13.41 6.53
CA GLU A 123 7.88 -13.08 5.74
C GLU A 123 7.82 -11.58 5.44
N VAL A 124 7.44 -11.23 4.22
CA VAL A 124 7.20 -9.85 3.77
C VAL A 124 5.84 -9.76 3.10
N LEU A 125 5.26 -8.56 3.11
CA LEU A 125 3.99 -8.24 2.47
C LEU A 125 4.15 -7.25 1.31
N THR A 126 5.32 -6.63 1.18
CA THR A 126 5.60 -5.60 0.19
C THR A 126 6.95 -5.88 -0.48
N ALA A 127 6.97 -5.77 -1.81
CA ALA A 127 8.19 -5.79 -2.58
C ALA A 127 8.20 -4.67 -3.63
N PHE A 128 9.39 -4.25 -4.00
CA PHE A 128 9.67 -3.25 -5.02
C PHE A 128 10.62 -3.85 -6.05
N ALA A 129 10.38 -3.53 -7.32
CA ALA A 129 11.28 -3.81 -8.41
C ALA A 129 11.38 -2.60 -9.35
N SER A 130 12.56 -2.42 -9.92
CA SER A 130 12.89 -1.35 -10.88
C SER A 130 14.20 -1.71 -11.57
N TYR A 131 14.64 -0.86 -12.51
CA TYR A 131 15.98 -0.95 -13.10
C TYR A 131 17.11 -0.57 -12.12
N ASN A 132 16.82 0.05 -10.97
CA ASN A 132 17.80 0.50 -9.99
C ASN A 132 17.98 -0.56 -8.89
N GLU A 133 18.93 -1.47 -9.07
CA GLU A 133 19.14 -2.59 -8.15
C GLU A 133 19.59 -2.19 -6.73
N PRO A 134 20.52 -1.24 -6.53
CA PRO A 134 20.84 -0.74 -5.18
C PRO A 134 19.63 -0.14 -4.46
N PHE A 135 18.76 0.56 -5.18
CA PHE A 135 17.48 1.04 -4.64
C PHE A 135 16.59 -0.13 -4.25
N ASN A 136 16.40 -1.12 -5.13
CA ASN A 136 15.56 -2.31 -4.89
C ASN A 136 15.97 -3.01 -3.58
N GLN A 137 17.27 -3.27 -3.40
CA GLN A 137 17.78 -3.93 -2.19
C GLN A 137 17.47 -3.12 -0.92
N THR A 138 17.73 -1.82 -0.97
CA THR A 138 17.54 -0.93 0.18
C THR A 138 16.07 -0.78 0.55
N ILE A 139 15.20 -0.48 -0.42
CA ILE A 139 13.78 -0.27 -0.15
C ILE A 139 13.09 -1.57 0.27
N ASN A 140 13.47 -2.72 -0.29
CA ASN A 140 12.92 -4.01 0.11
C ASN A 140 13.32 -4.39 1.53
N LEU A 141 14.54 -4.09 1.97
CA LEU A 141 14.92 -4.30 3.36
C LEU A 141 14.12 -3.39 4.30
N ILE A 142 13.97 -2.10 3.95
CA ILE A 142 13.16 -1.14 4.73
C ILE A 142 11.72 -1.65 4.86
N TYR A 143 11.12 -2.10 3.76
CA TYR A 143 9.75 -2.60 3.77
C TYR A 143 9.61 -3.97 4.42
N GLY A 144 10.63 -4.84 4.37
CA GLY A 144 10.62 -6.09 5.12
C GLY A 144 10.61 -5.85 6.64
N LEU A 145 11.37 -4.86 7.13
CA LEU A 145 11.32 -4.44 8.53
C LEU A 145 9.98 -3.75 8.87
N HIS A 146 9.46 -2.93 7.97
CA HIS A 146 8.13 -2.31 8.09
C HIS A 146 7.03 -3.37 8.23
N ASP A 147 7.05 -4.39 7.39
CA ASP A 147 6.08 -5.49 7.40
C ASP A 147 6.19 -6.30 8.69
N THR A 148 7.40 -6.48 9.22
CA THR A 148 7.64 -7.11 10.55
C THR A 148 6.93 -6.36 11.68
N LEU A 149 6.91 -5.03 11.64
CA LEU A 149 6.13 -4.22 12.58
C LEU A 149 4.63 -4.36 12.33
N MET A 150 4.21 -4.36 11.06
CA MET A 150 2.80 -4.47 10.69
C MET A 150 2.15 -5.78 11.15
N PHE A 151 2.88 -6.90 11.11
CA PHE A 151 2.36 -8.20 11.57
C PHE A 151 1.96 -8.19 13.05
N GLN A 152 2.50 -7.26 13.85
CA GLN A 152 2.20 -7.13 15.28
C GLN A 152 0.95 -6.27 15.56
N ILE A 153 0.41 -5.60 14.54
CA ILE A 153 -0.68 -4.64 14.70
C ILE A 153 -2.03 -5.36 14.77
N THR A 154 -2.70 -5.21 15.90
CA THR A 154 -4.02 -5.78 16.17
C THR A 154 -5.13 -5.00 15.46
N ALA A 155 -6.30 -5.62 15.29
CA ALA A 155 -7.47 -4.97 14.68
C ALA A 155 -7.87 -3.65 15.37
N LYS A 156 -7.81 -3.57 16.71
CA LYS A 156 -8.10 -2.34 17.46
C LYS A 156 -7.09 -1.22 17.17
N GLN A 157 -5.81 -1.58 17.01
CA GLN A 157 -4.77 -0.62 16.68
C GLN A 157 -4.91 -0.14 15.23
N TRP A 158 -5.22 -1.03 14.29
CA TRP A 158 -5.57 -0.66 12.92
C TRP A 158 -6.78 0.29 12.84
N GLN A 159 -7.80 0.07 13.67
CA GLN A 159 -8.93 1.01 13.77
C GLN A 159 -8.49 2.40 14.22
N ALA A 160 -7.60 2.50 15.23
CA ALA A 160 -7.02 3.77 15.66
C ALA A 160 -6.18 4.42 14.57
N ILE A 161 -5.29 3.66 13.91
CA ILE A 161 -4.46 4.13 12.79
C ILE A 161 -5.34 4.67 11.67
N ARG A 162 -6.36 3.93 11.25
CA ARG A 162 -7.26 4.35 10.17
C ARG A 162 -7.97 5.68 10.49
N GLN A 163 -8.53 5.82 11.70
CA GLN A 163 -9.20 7.07 12.08
C GLN A 163 -8.22 8.24 12.17
N PHE A 164 -6.98 7.99 12.61
CA PHE A 164 -5.95 9.02 12.66
C PHE A 164 -5.45 9.43 11.26
N LEU A 165 -5.35 8.48 10.32
CA LEU A 165 -5.01 8.77 8.92
C LEU A 165 -6.13 9.55 8.19
N GLU A 166 -7.40 9.34 8.56
CA GLU A 166 -8.53 10.10 8.00
C GLU A 166 -8.49 11.57 8.43
N GLN A 167 -8.18 11.84 9.70
CA GLN A 167 -8.01 13.18 10.23
C GLN A 167 -6.98 13.16 11.39
N PRO A 168 -5.75 13.70 11.18
CA PRO A 168 -4.65 13.66 12.15
C PRO A 168 -4.87 14.50 13.42
N ALA A 169 -5.83 14.10 14.25
CA ALA A 169 -6.13 14.70 15.54
C ALA A 169 -6.59 13.61 16.52
N LEU A 170 -5.94 13.51 17.68
CA LEU A 170 -6.25 12.46 18.66
C LEU A 170 -7.69 12.59 19.17
N GLU A 171 -8.17 13.81 19.36
CA GLU A 171 -9.53 14.14 19.79
C GLU A 171 -10.58 13.76 18.74
N HIS A 172 -10.23 13.83 17.45
CA HIS A 172 -11.10 13.36 16.39
C HIS A 172 -11.23 11.83 16.43
N ALA A 173 -10.10 11.12 16.45
CA ALA A 173 -10.09 9.67 16.49
C ALA A 173 -10.76 9.12 17.76
N ALA A 174 -10.54 9.76 18.92
CA ALA A 174 -11.18 9.42 20.20
C ALA A 174 -12.71 9.51 20.12
N ARG A 175 -13.24 10.63 19.59
CA ARG A 175 -14.69 10.81 19.39
C ARG A 175 -15.28 9.78 18.44
N ARG A 176 -14.61 9.50 17.31
CA ARG A 176 -15.10 8.54 16.31
C ARG A 176 -15.14 7.11 16.85
N LEU A 177 -14.14 6.73 17.65
CA LEU A 177 -14.04 5.39 18.23
C LEU A 177 -14.79 5.25 19.56
N LYS A 178 -15.34 6.33 20.12
CA LYS A 178 -15.92 6.38 21.46
C LYS A 178 -14.93 5.89 22.53
N LEU A 179 -13.68 6.33 22.42
CA LEU A 179 -12.59 6.04 23.34
C LEU A 179 -12.07 7.34 23.95
N ASP A 180 -11.34 7.23 25.06
CA ASP A 180 -10.57 8.36 25.57
C ASP A 180 -9.30 8.61 24.72
N VAL A 181 -8.82 9.85 24.75
CA VAL A 181 -7.62 10.29 24.00
C VAL A 181 -6.39 9.47 24.39
N SER A 182 -6.24 9.10 25.66
CA SER A 182 -5.08 8.32 26.14
C SER A 182 -5.07 6.89 25.57
N THR A 183 -6.25 6.28 25.41
CA THR A 183 -6.41 4.97 24.77
C THR A 183 -6.09 5.03 23.29
N VAL A 184 -6.52 6.07 22.57
CA VAL A 184 -6.15 6.27 21.16
C VAL A 184 -4.64 6.44 21.01
N SER A 185 -4.04 7.33 21.79
CA SER A 185 -2.59 7.55 21.79
C SER A 185 -1.81 6.26 22.08
N ARG A 186 -2.27 5.48 23.07
CA ARG A 186 -1.69 4.17 23.40
C ARG A 186 -1.83 3.17 22.25
N ASN A 187 -2.99 3.13 21.58
CA ASN A 187 -3.22 2.25 20.43
C ASN A 187 -2.33 2.62 19.25
N LEU A 188 -2.15 3.91 18.94
CA LEU A 188 -1.22 4.37 17.90
C LEU A 188 0.22 3.98 18.23
N LYS A 189 0.66 4.23 19.47
CA LYS A 189 2.01 3.86 19.93
C LYS A 189 2.26 2.36 19.86
N ARG A 190 1.33 1.54 20.39
CA ARG A 190 1.46 0.07 20.39
C ARG A 190 1.23 -0.56 19.02
N GLY A 191 0.53 0.14 18.14
CA GLY A 191 0.39 -0.22 16.73
C GLY A 191 1.52 0.33 15.86
N HIS A 192 2.62 0.79 16.46
CA HIS A 192 3.82 1.28 15.76
C HIS A 192 3.56 2.43 14.75
N TYR A 193 2.46 3.17 14.90
CA TYR A 193 2.05 4.19 13.93
C TYR A 193 3.15 5.22 13.65
N TRP A 194 3.87 5.65 14.69
CA TRP A 194 4.93 6.64 14.56
C TRP A 194 6.10 6.11 13.73
N GLN A 195 6.46 4.84 13.89
CA GLN A 195 7.46 4.17 13.08
C GLN A 195 7.01 4.03 11.63
N LEU A 196 5.75 3.62 11.40
CA LEU A 196 5.18 3.53 10.04
C LEU A 196 5.14 4.91 9.37
N ALA A 197 4.78 5.97 10.09
CA ALA A 197 4.72 7.33 9.57
C ALA A 197 6.12 7.87 9.21
N GLU A 198 7.14 7.59 10.03
CA GLU A 198 8.52 7.92 9.68
C GLU A 198 9.02 7.12 8.47
N THR A 199 8.67 5.83 8.35
CA THR A 199 8.94 5.06 7.13
C THR A 199 8.30 5.74 5.92
N VAL A 200 7.02 6.13 6.00
CA VAL A 200 6.31 6.79 4.91
C VAL A 200 7.02 8.08 4.47
N LYS A 201 7.40 8.92 5.43
CA LYS A 201 8.09 10.19 5.17
C LYS A 201 9.46 10.00 4.51
N VAL A 202 10.30 9.14 5.09
CA VAL A 202 11.68 8.96 4.62
C VAL A 202 11.73 8.15 3.34
N ALA A 203 10.92 7.09 3.21
CA ALA A 203 10.86 6.30 1.99
C ALA A 203 10.36 7.13 0.80
N GLY A 204 9.42 8.06 1.01
CA GLY A 204 8.92 8.91 -0.07
C GLY A 204 10.03 9.76 -0.69
N ALA A 205 10.82 10.43 0.16
CA ALA A 205 11.97 11.22 -0.27
C ALA A 205 13.09 10.34 -0.89
N PHE A 206 13.27 9.12 -0.40
CA PHE A 206 14.25 8.18 -0.94
C PHE A 206 13.86 7.71 -2.35
N ILE A 207 12.60 7.34 -2.56
CA ILE A 207 12.06 6.94 -3.86
C ILE A 207 12.21 8.09 -4.85
N GLU A 208 11.77 9.29 -4.48
CA GLU A 208 11.84 10.45 -5.36
C GLU A 208 13.29 10.73 -5.81
N ARG A 209 14.26 10.77 -4.90
CA ARG A 209 15.67 10.99 -5.25
C ARG A 209 16.29 9.90 -6.13
N ALA A 210 15.78 8.68 -6.08
CA ALA A 210 16.33 7.56 -6.84
C ALA A 210 15.90 7.57 -8.33
N PHE A 211 14.86 8.34 -8.68
CA PHE A 211 14.23 8.34 -10.00
C PHE A 211 13.92 9.75 -10.55
N LEU A 212 14.35 10.82 -9.86
CA LEU A 212 14.40 12.18 -10.37
C LEU A 212 15.63 12.42 -11.26
#